data_AF-A0A841TGP4-F1
#
_entry.id   AF-A0A841TGP4-F1
#
_cell.length_a   1.000
_cell.length_b   1.000
_cell.length_c   1.000
_cell.angle_alpha   90.00
_cell.angle_beta   90.00
_cell.angle_gamma   90.00
#
_symmetry.space_group_name_H-M   'P 1'
#
loop_
_entity.id
_entity.type
_entity.pdbx_description
1 polymer ?
#
loop_
_entity_poly.entity_id
_entity_poly.type
_entity_poly.pdbx_seq_one_letter_code
_entity_poly.pdbx_strand_id
1 'polypeptide(L)'
;MRLPNPPNIIINIHMIKVNSFENASAINVGQNLLAEWHNSDKKNMGIGQNMGDGAGFLGTKSMVDDRDQVDSASSFESDWLSVPR
;
A
#
# COMPACT_ATOMS: atom_id res chain seq x y z
N MET A 1 22.02 -29.15 24.72
CA MET A 1 21.74 -28.91 23.29
C MET A 1 21.28 -27.47 23.14
N ARG A 2 22.11 -26.59 22.56
CA ARG A 2 21.81 -25.16 22.43
C ARG A 2 20.88 -24.99 21.23
N LEU A 3 19.69 -24.42 21.43
CA LEU A 3 18.81 -24.03 20.32
C LEU A 3 19.60 -23.09 19.39
N PRO A 4 19.52 -23.22 18.07
CA PRO A 4 20.19 -22.30 17.16
C PRO A 4 19.71 -20.89 17.48
N ASN A 5 20.64 -19.96 17.69
CA ASN A 5 20.29 -18.55 17.81
C ASN A 5 19.48 -18.18 16.55
N PRO A 6 18.30 -17.56 16.68
CA PRO A 6 17.60 -17.05 15.51
C PRO A 6 18.53 -16.10 14.76
N PRO A 7 18.49 -16.08 13.41
CA PRO A 7 19.34 -15.19 12.63
C PRO A 7 19.10 -13.73 13.05
N ASN A 8 20.13 -13.09 13.59
CA ASN A 8 20.10 -11.68 13.93
C ASN A 8 20.31 -10.87 12.64
N ILE A 9 19.30 -10.09 12.25
CA ILE A 9 19.42 -9.17 11.11
C ILE A 9 19.69 -7.78 11.69
N ILE A 10 20.92 -7.30 11.51
CA ILE A 10 21.30 -5.93 11.88
C ILE A 10 21.07 -5.05 10.66
N ILE A 11 20.20 -4.04 10.79
CA ILE A 11 19.86 -3.12 9.71
C ILE A 11 20.14 -1.71 10.19
N ASN A 12 21.19 -1.09 9.64
CA ASN A 12 21.54 0.30 9.92
C ASN A 12 21.08 1.16 8.75
N ILE A 13 20.18 2.10 9.02
CA ILE A 13 19.60 2.98 8.00
C ILE A 13 20.00 4.41 8.32
N HIS A 14 20.77 5.04 7.43
CA HIS A 14 21.22 6.43 7.62
C HIS A 14 20.09 7.45 7.38
N MET A 15 19.26 7.25 6.35
CA MET A 15 18.07 8.07 6.12
C MET A 15 17.09 7.35 5.20
N ILE A 16 15.79 7.51 5.46
CA ILE A 16 14.70 7.24 4.51
C ILE A 16 13.95 8.55 4.31
N LYS A 17 13.91 9.06 3.07
CA LYS A 17 13.05 10.18 2.70
C LYS A 17 11.91 9.67 1.84
N VAL A 18 10.70 9.77 2.37
CA VAL A 18 9.47 9.46 1.64
C VAL A 18 8.78 10.78 1.35
N ASN A 19 8.70 11.13 0.06
CA ASN A 19 8.00 12.33 -0.39
C ASN A 19 6.48 12.11 -0.47
N SER A 20 6.08 10.87 -0.71
CA SER A 20 4.69 10.43 -0.67
C SER A 20 4.59 8.94 -0.39
N PHE A 21 3.57 8.58 0.39
CA PHE A 21 3.23 7.22 0.74
C PHE A 21 1.72 7.10 0.63
N GLU A 22 1.23 6.27 -0.31
CA GLU A 22 -0.19 6.21 -0.63
C GLU A 22 -0.80 4.84 -0.33
N ASN A 23 -2.06 4.65 -0.71
CA ASN A 23 -2.85 3.48 -0.36
C ASN A 23 -2.15 2.15 -0.75
N ALA A 24 -2.35 1.11 0.06
CA ALA A 24 -1.62 -0.17 0.03
C ALA A 24 -0.10 -0.10 0.26
N SER A 25 0.47 1.02 0.69
CA SER A 25 1.93 1.11 0.80
C SER A 25 2.43 0.60 2.16
N ALA A 26 3.50 -0.19 2.15
CA ALA A 26 4.22 -0.63 3.33
C ALA A 26 5.73 -0.52 3.11
N ILE A 27 6.48 -0.02 4.10
CA ILE A 27 7.94 -0.09 4.12
C ILE A 27 8.32 -1.10 5.20
N ASN A 28 8.60 -2.33 4.77
CA ASN A 28 8.89 -3.43 5.66
C ASN A 28 10.38 -3.75 5.63
N VAL A 29 10.98 -3.80 6.83
CA VAL A 29 12.42 -3.98 7.04
C VAL A 29 12.61 -5.14 8.01
N GLY A 30 13.43 -6.14 7.63
CA GLY A 30 13.58 -7.40 8.37
C GLY A 30 12.73 -8.55 7.82
N GLN A 31 12.58 -9.64 8.58
CA GLN A 31 11.76 -10.80 8.22
C GLN A 31 10.27 -10.50 8.47
N ASN A 32 9.55 -10.11 7.43
CA ASN A 32 8.12 -9.77 7.50
C ASN A 32 7.31 -10.74 6.64
N LEU A 33 6.28 -11.35 7.22
CA LEU A 33 5.27 -12.11 6.49
C LEU A 33 4.03 -11.22 6.34
N LEU A 34 3.67 -10.86 5.10
CA LEU A 34 2.45 -10.10 4.79
C LEU A 34 1.36 -11.05 4.29
N ALA A 35 0.91 -11.96 5.14
CA ALA A 35 -0.23 -12.82 4.81
C ALA A 35 -1.52 -11.97 4.80
N GLU A 36 -2.41 -12.24 3.83
CA GLU A 36 -3.74 -11.59 3.72
C GLU A 36 -3.69 -10.06 3.61
N TRP A 37 -2.62 -9.51 3.02
CA TRP A 37 -2.57 -8.09 2.68
C TRP A 37 -3.52 -7.81 1.51
N HIS A 38 -4.62 -7.11 1.79
CA HIS A 38 -5.61 -6.73 0.80
C HIS A 38 -5.76 -5.21 0.77
N ASN A 39 -5.80 -4.65 -0.43
CA ASN A 39 -6.15 -3.25 -0.63
C ASN A 39 -7.19 -3.12 -1.74
N SER A 40 -8.22 -2.31 -1.48
CA SER A 40 -9.17 -1.83 -2.48
C SER A 40 -9.14 -0.32 -2.46
N ASP A 41 -8.91 0.29 -3.62
CA ASP A 41 -8.80 1.74 -3.78
C ASP A 41 -9.59 2.16 -5.02
N LYS A 42 -10.47 3.14 -4.87
CA LYS A 42 -11.00 3.91 -5.99
C LYS A 42 -10.56 5.35 -5.82
N LYS A 43 -9.91 5.91 -6.84
CA LYS A 43 -9.44 7.30 -6.82
C LYS A 43 -9.84 8.03 -8.08
N ASN A 44 -10.26 9.27 -7.88
CA ASN A 44 -10.54 10.22 -8.94
C ASN A 44 -9.82 11.53 -8.62
N MET A 45 -8.60 11.69 -9.14
CA MET A 45 -7.66 12.71 -8.64
C MET A 45 -7.68 14.03 -9.41
N GLY A 46 -8.61 14.24 -10.35
CA GLY A 46 -8.70 15.49 -11.13
C GLY A 46 -7.36 15.88 -11.77
N ILE A 47 -6.65 16.84 -11.17
CA ILE A 47 -5.34 17.35 -11.62
C ILE A 47 -4.12 16.56 -11.12
N GLY A 48 -4.32 15.46 -10.41
CA GLY A 48 -3.26 14.56 -9.95
C GLY A 48 -2.70 14.91 -8.56
N GLN A 49 -1.63 14.21 -8.18
CA GLN A 49 -0.90 14.36 -6.92
C GLN A 49 0.41 15.14 -7.17
N ASN A 50 0.73 16.14 -6.35
CA ASN A 50 2.02 16.85 -6.39
C ASN A 50 2.79 16.56 -5.12
N MET A 51 3.90 15.84 -5.24
CA MET A 51 4.67 15.36 -4.10
C MET A 51 6.17 15.52 -4.34
N GLY A 52 6.87 15.98 -3.32
CA GLY A 52 8.31 16.26 -3.36
C GLY A 52 8.65 17.75 -3.29
N ASP A 53 9.95 18.02 -3.19
CA ASP A 53 10.46 19.39 -3.06
C ASP A 53 10.26 20.14 -4.39
N GLY A 54 9.58 21.29 -4.36
CA GLY A 54 9.32 22.11 -5.54
C GLY A 54 8.05 21.76 -6.33
N ALA A 55 7.14 20.95 -5.76
CA ALA A 55 5.88 20.61 -6.39
C ALA A 55 4.86 21.75 -6.30
N GLY A 56 4.58 22.43 -7.43
CA GLY A 56 3.59 23.50 -7.54
C GLY A 56 2.62 23.25 -8.70
N PHE A 57 1.35 23.61 -8.53
CA PHE A 57 0.36 23.64 -9.62
C PHE A 57 0.02 25.09 -9.96
N LEU A 58 -0.10 25.39 -11.26
CA LEU A 58 -0.52 26.70 -11.74
C LEU A 58 -1.62 26.53 -12.80
N GLY A 59 -2.76 27.20 -12.63
CA GLY A 59 -3.82 27.26 -13.65
C GLY A 59 -4.65 25.98 -13.85
N THR A 60 -4.81 25.15 -12.83
CA THR A 60 -5.51 23.87 -12.95
C THR A 60 -7.04 24.01 -12.86
N LYS A 61 -7.75 23.44 -13.85
CA LYS A 61 -9.22 23.20 -13.83
C LYS A 61 -9.46 21.71 -14.07
N SER A 62 -10.32 21.08 -13.27
CA SER A 62 -10.72 19.68 -13.46
C SER A 62 -12.24 19.53 -13.38
N MET A 63 -12.79 18.64 -14.21
CA MET A 63 -14.19 18.22 -14.20
C MET A 63 -14.22 16.72 -14.33
N VAL A 64 -15.09 16.05 -13.57
CA VAL A 64 -15.29 14.60 -13.66
C VAL A 64 -16.79 14.34 -13.73
N ASP A 65 -17.22 13.71 -14.81
CA ASP A 65 -18.58 13.22 -15.03
C ASP A 65 -18.50 11.69 -15.01
N ASP A 66 -18.89 11.10 -13.88
CA ASP A 66 -18.91 9.66 -13.67
C ASP A 66 -20.36 9.20 -13.58
N ARG A 67 -20.77 8.29 -14.47
CA ARG A 67 -22.17 7.83 -14.61
C ARG A 67 -22.29 6.33 -14.48
N ASP A 68 -21.62 5.73 -13.50
CA ASP A 68 -21.93 4.40 -13.02
C ASP A 68 -22.67 4.46 -11.65
N GLN A 69 -23.42 3.41 -11.30
CA GLN A 69 -24.11 3.31 -10.00
C GLN A 69 -23.24 2.64 -8.93
N VAL A 70 -22.13 2.01 -9.31
CA VAL A 70 -21.27 1.21 -8.41
C VAL A 70 -19.82 1.54 -8.67
N ASP A 71 -19.20 2.19 -7.68
CA ASP A 71 -17.91 2.84 -7.81
C ASP A 71 -16.72 1.85 -7.63
N SER A 72 -16.91 0.77 -6.86
CA SER A 72 -15.86 -0.24 -6.61
C SER A 72 -16.41 -1.46 -5.87
N ALA A 73 -16.86 -2.49 -6.59
CA ALA A 73 -17.30 -3.74 -5.98
C ALA A 73 -16.08 -4.62 -5.63
N SER A 74 -15.74 -4.74 -4.35
CA SER A 74 -14.72 -5.69 -3.87
C SER A 74 -15.38 -6.93 -3.27
N SER A 75 -15.22 -8.09 -3.91
CA SER A 75 -15.58 -9.39 -3.35
C SER A 75 -14.35 -10.02 -2.70
N PHE A 76 -14.23 -9.95 -1.38
CA PHE A 76 -13.24 -10.73 -0.65
C PHE A 76 -13.88 -12.04 -0.20
N GLU A 77 -13.58 -13.13 -0.89
CA GLU A 77 -13.98 -14.47 -0.47
C GLU A 77 -12.80 -15.12 0.25
N SER A 78 -12.95 -15.39 1.55
CA SER A 78 -12.01 -16.22 2.30
C SER A 78 -12.39 -17.68 2.08
N ASP A 79 -11.69 -18.37 1.18
CA ASP A 79 -11.86 -19.81 1.04
C ASP A 79 -11.47 -20.50 2.35
N TRP A 80 -12.44 -21.16 2.99
CA TRP A 80 -12.18 -22.06 4.09
C TRP A 80 -11.43 -23.28 3.53
N LEU A 81 -10.11 -23.35 3.72
CA LEU A 81 -9.35 -24.57 3.43
C LEU A 81 -9.90 -25.70 4.31
N SER A 82 -10.61 -26.64 3.68
CA SER A 82 -11.07 -27.86 4.32
C SER A 82 -9.85 -28.67 4.74
N VAL A 83 -9.48 -28.63 6.03
CA VAL A 83 -8.43 -29.48 6.58
C VAL A 83 -8.90 -30.93 6.50
N PRO A 84 -8.19 -31.84 5.80
CA PRO A 84 -8.52 -33.26 5.81
C PRO A 84 -8.34 -33.82 7.23
N ARG A 85 -9.34 -34.55 7.74
CA ARG A 85 -9.20 -35.36 8.97
C ARG A 85 -8.35 -36.60 8.72
#